data_AF-A0A836QCW3-F1
#
_entry.id   AF-A0A836QCW3-F1
#
_cell.length_a   1.000
_cell.length_b   1.000
_cell.length_c   1.000
_cell.angle_alpha   90.00
_cell.angle_beta   90.00
_cell.angle_gamma   90.00
#
_symmetry.space_group_name_H-M   'P 1'
#
loop_
_entity.id
_entity.type
_entity.pdbx_description
1 polymer ?
#
loop_
_entity_poly.entity_id
_entity_poly.type
_entity_poly.pdbx_seq_one_letter_code
_entity_poly.pdbx_strand_id
1 'polypeptide(L)'
;MLLNLYNSTGLASLFRGQGLDWTEGFGRLIMIGVGLILLYLGIRRKFEPLLLVPIGFGAMLSNIPLAGLSEPGGLLYYVYEFGITTGIFPLIIFMGVGAMTDFGPMLANPKTALLGGAAQFGIFGTLLGALALNGIPGIDFSLRDAASIGIIGGADGPTAIFLASQLSPRLLGSIAIAAYSYMALVPIIQPPIMRLL
;
A
#
# COMPACT_ATOMS: atom_id res chain seq x y z
N MET A 1 -34.45 24.99 -5.96
CA MET A 1 -34.13 23.70 -6.60
C MET A 1 -32.66 23.63 -7.04
N LEU A 2 -32.18 24.53 -7.91
CA LEU A 2 -30.76 24.57 -8.31
C LEU A 2 -29.77 24.88 -7.17
N LEU A 3 -30.15 25.74 -6.21
CA LEU A 3 -29.36 25.99 -5.00
C LEU A 3 -29.26 24.76 -4.08
N ASN A 4 -30.31 23.92 -4.01
CA ASN A 4 -30.28 22.68 -3.24
C ASN A 4 -29.45 21.60 -3.94
N LEU A 5 -29.48 21.55 -5.27
CA LEU A 5 -28.61 20.70 -6.09
C LEU A 5 -27.14 21.11 -5.97
N TYR A 6 -26.85 22.42 -6.02
CA TYR A 6 -25.51 22.93 -5.74
C TYR A 6 -25.08 22.48 -4.33
N ASN A 7 -25.92 22.69 -3.31
CA ASN A 7 -25.61 22.30 -1.92
C ASN A 7 -25.48 20.79 -1.69
N SER A 8 -26.08 19.95 -2.53
CA SER A 8 -26.00 18.48 -2.42
C SER A 8 -24.91 17.85 -3.30
N THR A 9 -24.17 18.64 -4.07
CA THR A 9 -23.07 18.12 -4.89
C THR A 9 -21.78 18.02 -4.06
N GLY A 10 -20.98 16.99 -4.33
CA GLY A 10 -19.64 16.81 -3.73
C GLY A 10 -18.69 17.99 -3.99
N LEU A 11 -18.97 18.81 -5.02
CA LEU A 11 -18.27 20.07 -5.27
C LEU A 11 -18.61 21.16 -4.25
N ALA A 12 -19.85 21.29 -3.79
CA ALA A 12 -20.18 22.30 -2.79
C ALA A 12 -19.74 21.91 -1.38
N SER A 13 -19.65 20.62 -1.04
CA SER A 13 -19.09 20.19 0.25
C SER A 13 -17.58 20.45 0.36
N LEU A 14 -16.85 20.38 -0.77
CA LEU A 14 -15.45 20.79 -0.85
C LEU A 14 -15.21 22.28 -0.51
N PHE A 15 -16.19 23.15 -0.79
CA PHE A 15 -16.06 24.60 -0.60
C PHE A 15 -16.86 25.18 0.59
N ARG A 16 -17.97 24.56 1.03
CA ARG A 16 -18.82 25.08 2.13
C ARG A 16 -18.67 24.35 3.45
N GLY A 17 -18.18 23.11 3.45
CA GLY A 17 -17.97 22.31 4.66
C GLY A 17 -16.62 22.53 5.34
N GLN A 18 -15.94 23.65 5.08
CA GLN A 18 -14.64 24.01 5.67
C GLN A 18 -14.76 24.43 7.14
N GLY A 19 -15.43 23.60 7.96
CA GLY A 19 -15.13 23.55 9.38
C GLY A 19 -13.77 22.88 9.54
N LEU A 20 -12.69 23.66 9.36
CA LEU A 20 -11.38 23.57 10.04
C LEU A 20 -10.69 22.21 10.27
N ASP A 21 -11.12 21.09 9.68
CA ASP A 21 -10.48 19.79 9.81
C ASP A 21 -9.73 19.42 8.52
N TRP A 22 -8.40 19.37 8.64
CA TRP A 22 -7.45 19.02 7.56
C TRP A 22 -7.80 17.72 6.83
N THR A 23 -8.42 16.78 7.53
CA THR A 23 -8.77 15.43 7.08
C THR A 23 -10.02 15.35 6.21
N GLU A 24 -11.00 16.24 6.41
CA GLU A 24 -12.31 16.16 5.75
C GLU A 24 -12.32 16.85 4.37
N GLY A 25 -11.63 17.99 4.24
CA GLY A 25 -11.62 18.79 3.02
C GLY A 25 -10.35 18.65 2.17
N PHE A 26 -9.27 19.30 2.61
CA PHE A 26 -8.04 19.43 1.82
C PHE A 26 -7.27 18.11 1.70
N GLY A 27 -7.27 17.28 2.75
CA GLY A 27 -6.63 15.96 2.74
C GLY A 27 -7.22 15.03 1.67
N ARG A 28 -8.55 14.99 1.51
CA ARG A 28 -9.20 14.16 0.48
C ARG A 28 -8.80 14.57 -0.95
N LEU A 29 -8.68 15.88 -1.20
CA LEU A 29 -8.18 16.39 -2.50
C LEU A 29 -6.74 15.95 -2.78
N ILE A 30 -5.86 16.02 -1.78
CA ILE A 30 -4.48 15.53 -1.90
C ILE A 30 -4.48 14.04 -2.24
N MET A 31 -5.29 13.25 -1.55
CA MET A 31 -5.38 11.80 -1.77
C MET A 31 -5.92 11.43 -3.15
N ILE A 32 -6.88 12.18 -3.69
CA ILE A 32 -7.31 12.03 -5.09
C ILE A 32 -6.14 12.33 -6.03
N GLY A 33 -5.37 13.39 -5.76
CA GLY A 33 -4.14 13.70 -6.49
C GLY A 33 -3.13 12.56 -6.46
N VAL A 34 -2.91 11.94 -5.29
CA VAL A 34 -2.07 10.75 -5.14
C VAL A 34 -2.63 9.57 -5.95
N GLY A 35 -3.94 9.32 -5.90
CA GLY A 35 -4.60 8.29 -6.71
C GLY A 35 -4.37 8.46 -8.22
N LEU A 36 -4.46 9.70 -8.71
CA LEU A 36 -4.17 10.03 -10.11
C LEU A 36 -2.69 9.82 -10.46
N ILE A 37 -1.77 10.15 -9.55
CA ILE A 37 -0.33 9.88 -9.73
C ILE A 37 -0.08 8.36 -9.81
N LEU A 38 -0.71 7.57 -8.94
CA LEU A 38 -0.58 6.10 -8.96
C LEU A 38 -1.13 5.51 -10.26
N LEU A 39 -2.29 5.99 -10.74
CA LEU A 39 -2.84 5.60 -12.04
C LEU A 39 -1.88 5.95 -13.18
N TYR A 40 -1.30 7.15 -13.16
CA TYR A 40 -0.32 7.59 -14.15
C TYR A 40 0.93 6.71 -14.15
N LEU A 41 1.47 6.37 -12.97
CA LEU A 41 2.62 5.48 -12.83
C LEU A 41 2.29 4.06 -13.32
N GLY A 42 1.12 3.53 -12.95
CA GLY A 42 0.67 2.20 -13.38
C GLY A 42 0.45 2.10 -14.89
N ILE A 43 -0.16 3.11 -15.51
CA ILE A 43 -0.51 3.07 -16.94
C ILE A 43 0.66 3.49 -17.83
N ARG A 44 1.20 4.70 -17.62
CA ARG A 44 2.20 5.27 -18.54
C ARG A 44 3.58 4.68 -18.33
N ARG A 45 3.95 4.50 -17.06
CA ARG A 45 5.27 3.99 -16.69
C ARG A 45 5.28 2.48 -16.48
N LYS A 46 4.11 1.81 -16.49
CA LYS A 46 3.95 0.36 -16.31
C LYS A 46 4.53 -0.15 -14.98
N PHE A 47 4.44 0.66 -13.93
CA PHE A 47 4.81 0.25 -12.57
C PHE A 47 3.70 -0.65 -12.04
N GLU A 48 3.97 -1.96 -11.97
CA GLU A 48 3.05 -3.01 -11.50
C GLU A 48 1.56 -2.74 -11.80
N PRO A 49 1.19 -2.65 -13.09
CA PRO A 49 -0.12 -2.17 -13.51
C PRO A 49 -1.27 -3.01 -12.98
N LEU A 50 -1.02 -4.30 -12.72
CA LEU A 50 -2.01 -5.25 -12.22
C LEU A 50 -2.58 -4.85 -10.85
N LEU A 51 -1.77 -4.23 -9.99
CA LEU A 51 -2.14 -3.93 -8.60
C LEU A 51 -2.16 -2.42 -8.34
N LEU A 52 -1.21 -1.67 -8.88
CA LEU A 52 -1.11 -0.22 -8.66
C LEU A 52 -2.29 0.55 -9.27
N VAL A 53 -2.85 0.08 -10.40
CA VAL A 53 -4.02 0.70 -11.03
C VAL A 53 -5.28 0.53 -10.18
N PRO A 54 -5.68 -0.69 -9.74
CA PRO A 54 -6.77 -0.86 -8.80
C PRO A 54 -6.58 -0.07 -7.49
N ILE A 55 -5.36 -0.02 -6.95
CA ILE A 55 -5.05 0.75 -5.73
C ILE A 55 -5.27 2.25 -5.96
N GLY A 56 -4.75 2.81 -7.06
CA GLY A 56 -4.92 4.21 -7.42
C GLY A 56 -6.39 4.58 -7.65
N PHE A 57 -7.15 3.70 -8.31
CA PHE A 57 -8.58 3.88 -8.51
C PHE A 57 -9.37 3.80 -7.19
N GLY A 58 -9.05 2.83 -6.33
CA GLY A 58 -9.64 2.70 -5.00
C GLY A 58 -9.35 3.91 -4.11
N ALA A 59 -8.14 4.47 -4.17
CA ALA A 59 -7.76 5.69 -3.48
C ALA A 59 -8.56 6.91 -3.97
N MET A 60 -8.85 7.01 -5.27
CA MET A 60 -9.74 8.05 -5.76
C MET A 60 -11.17 7.87 -5.25
N LEU A 61 -11.73 6.67 -5.38
CA LEU A 61 -13.11 6.38 -4.99
C LEU A 61 -13.36 6.56 -3.49
N SER A 62 -12.41 6.16 -2.65
CA SER A 62 -12.53 6.30 -1.18
C SER A 62 -12.48 7.75 -0.69
N ASN A 63 -11.97 8.67 -1.52
CA ASN A 63 -11.83 10.08 -1.18
C ASN A 63 -12.88 10.98 -1.85
N ILE A 64 -13.83 10.42 -2.61
CA ILE A 64 -14.95 11.22 -3.16
C ILE A 64 -15.82 11.72 -2.01
N PRO A 65 -15.99 13.05 -1.84
CA PRO A 65 -16.79 13.60 -0.76
C PRO A 65 -18.26 13.21 -0.93
N LEU A 66 -18.94 12.92 0.19
CA LEU A 66 -20.36 12.52 0.27
C LEU A 66 -20.73 11.20 -0.44
N ALA A 67 -19.77 10.42 -0.91
CA ALA A 67 -20.06 9.15 -1.59
C ALA A 67 -20.24 7.96 -0.63
N GLY A 68 -19.69 8.03 0.60
CA GLY A 68 -19.82 6.99 1.63
C GLY A 68 -19.28 5.60 1.22
N LEU A 69 -18.44 5.51 0.18
CA LEU A 69 -18.03 4.23 -0.41
C LEU A 69 -17.12 3.39 0.50
N SER A 70 -16.31 4.04 1.33
CA SER A 70 -15.39 3.46 2.30
C SER A 70 -15.95 3.44 3.73
N GLU A 71 -17.13 4.01 3.95
CA GLU A 71 -17.80 4.03 5.25
C GLU A 71 -18.57 2.72 5.50
N PRO A 72 -18.92 2.39 6.76
CA PRO A 72 -19.70 1.20 7.07
C PRO A 72 -20.99 1.14 6.23
N GLY A 73 -21.12 0.11 5.40
CA GLY A 73 -22.23 -0.05 4.45
C GLY A 73 -21.89 0.30 3.00
N GLY A 74 -20.73 0.92 2.75
CA GLY A 74 -20.22 1.22 1.42
C GLY A 74 -19.62 0.00 0.70
N LEU A 75 -19.57 0.06 -0.63
CA LEU A 75 -19.03 -1.03 -1.45
C LEU A 75 -17.57 -1.36 -1.12
N LEU A 76 -16.71 -0.34 -1.00
CA LEU A 76 -15.28 -0.55 -0.72
C LEU A 76 -15.06 -1.07 0.70
N TYR A 77 -15.93 -0.66 1.64
CA TYR A 77 -15.92 -1.19 3.01
C TYR A 77 -16.19 -2.70 3.02
N TYR A 78 -17.21 -3.18 2.31
CA TYR A 78 -17.48 -4.63 2.25
C TYR A 78 -16.38 -5.42 1.57
N VAL A 79 -15.80 -4.89 0.50
CA VAL A 79 -14.66 -5.51 -0.18
C VAL A 79 -13.44 -5.60 0.76
N TYR A 80 -13.20 -4.56 1.55
CA TYR A 80 -12.13 -4.52 2.54
C TYR A 80 -12.36 -5.53 3.67
N GLU A 81 -13.54 -5.47 4.31
CA GLU A 81 -13.90 -6.36 5.43
C GLU A 81 -13.87 -7.82 5.02
N PHE A 82 -14.55 -8.17 3.92
CA PHE A 82 -14.63 -9.56 3.48
C PHE A 82 -13.32 -10.08 2.89
N GLY A 83 -12.55 -9.24 2.21
CA GLY A 83 -11.38 -9.68 1.44
C GLY A 83 -10.04 -9.52 2.16
N ILE A 84 -9.82 -8.37 2.82
CA ILE A 84 -8.53 -7.99 3.40
C ILE A 84 -8.49 -8.28 4.89
N THR A 85 -9.53 -7.93 5.65
CA THR A 85 -9.58 -8.18 7.11
C THR A 85 -9.62 -9.67 7.42
N THR A 86 -10.36 -10.46 6.63
CA THR A 86 -10.36 -11.93 6.73
C THR A 86 -9.05 -12.57 6.25
N GLY A 87 -8.21 -11.83 5.51
CA GLY A 87 -7.00 -12.34 4.87
C GLY A 87 -7.24 -13.20 3.62
N ILE A 88 -8.48 -13.35 3.14
CA ILE A 88 -8.80 -14.20 1.99
C ILE A 88 -8.07 -13.74 0.71
N PHE A 89 -8.12 -12.44 0.39
CA PHE A 89 -7.51 -11.94 -0.85
C PHE A 89 -5.99 -12.09 -0.88
N PRO A 90 -5.22 -11.67 0.15
CA PRO A 90 -3.78 -11.89 0.18
C PRO A 90 -3.40 -13.37 0.06
N LEU A 91 -4.13 -14.26 0.74
CA LEU A 91 -3.84 -15.70 0.72
C LEU A 91 -4.13 -16.35 -0.65
N ILE A 92 -5.22 -15.97 -1.31
CA ILE A 92 -5.52 -16.45 -2.66
C ILE A 92 -4.47 -15.95 -3.67
N ILE A 93 -4.07 -14.68 -3.56
CA ILE A 93 -3.02 -14.12 -4.43
C ILE A 93 -1.71 -14.88 -4.17
N PHE A 94 -1.35 -15.11 -2.91
CA PHE A 94 -0.14 -15.83 -2.55
C PHE A 94 -0.15 -17.30 -3.01
N MET A 95 -1.31 -17.96 -2.96
CA MET A 95 -1.50 -19.29 -3.55
C MET A 95 -1.26 -19.26 -5.07
N GLY A 96 -1.76 -18.23 -5.76
CA GLY A 96 -1.50 -18.03 -7.19
C GLY A 96 -0.02 -17.82 -7.51
N VAL A 97 0.69 -17.00 -6.72
CA VAL A 97 2.14 -16.81 -6.85
C VAL A 97 2.87 -18.14 -6.67
N GLY A 98 2.51 -18.92 -5.65
CA GLY A 98 3.07 -20.26 -5.42
C GLY A 98 2.83 -21.22 -6.58
N ALA A 99 1.63 -21.20 -7.18
CA ALA A 99 1.29 -22.02 -8.34
C ALA A 99 2.06 -21.64 -9.61
N MET A 100 2.49 -20.37 -9.73
CA MET A 100 3.30 -19.88 -10.86
C MET A 100 4.81 -19.98 -10.63
N THR A 101 5.25 -20.38 -9.43
CA THR A 101 6.67 -20.43 -9.07
C THR A 101 7.33 -21.70 -9.58
N ASP A 102 8.42 -21.56 -10.35
CA ASP A 102 9.26 -22.68 -10.77
C ASP A 102 10.34 -22.98 -9.72
N PHE A 103 10.30 -24.18 -9.14
CA PHE A 103 11.27 -24.65 -8.16
C PHE A 103 12.51 -25.30 -8.77
N GLY A 104 12.53 -25.59 -10.07
CA GLY A 104 13.64 -26.25 -10.76
C GLY A 104 15.00 -25.59 -10.51
N PRO A 105 15.14 -24.26 -10.70
CA PRO A 105 16.40 -23.55 -10.44
C PRO A 105 16.86 -23.61 -8.97
N MET A 106 15.91 -23.53 -8.03
CA MET A 106 16.21 -23.60 -6.59
C MET A 106 16.68 -25.00 -6.18
N LEU A 107 16.02 -26.05 -6.69
CA LEU A 107 16.37 -27.44 -6.41
C LEU A 107 17.70 -27.85 -7.05
N ALA A 108 18.01 -27.31 -8.23
CA ALA A 108 19.27 -27.58 -8.93
C ALA A 108 20.50 -27.03 -8.18
N ASN A 109 20.37 -25.90 -7.48
CA ASN A 109 21.42 -25.36 -6.64
C ASN A 109 20.87 -24.88 -5.29
N PRO A 110 20.77 -25.76 -4.28
CA PRO A 110 20.19 -25.43 -2.98
C PRO A 110 20.92 -24.30 -2.24
N LYS A 111 22.18 -24.01 -2.59
CA LYS A 111 22.90 -22.85 -2.01
C LYS A 111 22.24 -21.52 -2.39
N THR A 112 21.47 -21.45 -3.47
CA THR A 112 20.69 -20.25 -3.81
C THR A 112 19.61 -19.94 -2.77
N ALA A 113 19.09 -20.95 -2.05
CA ALA A 113 18.15 -20.73 -0.96
C ALA A 113 18.78 -19.96 0.22
N LEU A 114 20.09 -20.14 0.47
CA LEU A 114 20.82 -19.37 1.48
C LEU A 114 20.94 -17.89 1.09
N LEU A 115 21.06 -17.57 -0.21
CA LEU A 115 21.01 -16.19 -0.69
C LEU A 115 19.64 -15.57 -0.44
N GLY A 116 18.56 -16.35 -0.64
CA GLY A 116 17.20 -15.96 -0.26
C GLY A 116 17.05 -15.68 1.23
N GLY A 117 17.67 -16.50 2.09
CA GLY A 117 17.73 -16.27 3.53
C GLY A 117 18.47 -14.98 3.90
N ALA A 118 19.60 -14.70 3.24
CA ALA A 118 20.33 -13.45 3.45
C ALA A 118 19.55 -12.22 2.96
N ALA A 119 18.73 -12.34 1.91
CA ALA A 119 17.88 -11.25 1.45
C ALA A 119 16.88 -10.77 2.54
N GLN A 120 16.49 -11.65 3.48
CA GLN A 120 15.58 -11.31 4.59
C GLN A 120 16.21 -10.38 5.63
N PHE A 121 17.54 -10.17 5.63
CA PHE A 121 18.15 -9.15 6.48
C PHE A 121 17.60 -7.74 6.18
N GLY A 122 17.09 -7.50 4.97
CA GLY A 122 16.40 -6.27 4.61
C GLY A 122 15.17 -5.99 5.48
N ILE A 123 14.44 -7.02 5.91
CA ILE A 123 13.28 -6.89 6.81
C ILE A 123 13.73 -6.40 8.18
N PHE A 124 14.75 -7.03 8.75
CA PHE A 124 15.27 -6.66 10.06
C PHE A 124 15.91 -5.27 10.04
N GLY A 125 16.64 -4.92 8.98
CA GLY A 125 17.19 -3.58 8.80
C GLY A 125 16.10 -2.51 8.74
N THR A 126 15.01 -2.77 8.00
CA THR A 126 13.88 -1.84 7.89
C THR A 126 13.12 -1.73 9.21
N LEU A 127 12.93 -2.83 9.95
CA LEU A 127 12.31 -2.85 11.27
C LEU A 127 13.12 -2.04 12.29
N LEU A 128 14.44 -2.28 12.37
CA LEU A 128 15.33 -1.54 13.28
C LEU A 128 15.41 -0.06 12.89
N GLY A 129 15.40 0.25 11.58
CA GLY A 129 15.32 1.60 11.07
C GLY A 129 14.03 2.31 11.50
N ALA A 130 12.88 1.63 11.36
CA ALA A 130 11.59 2.17 11.80
C ALA A 130 11.57 2.43 13.31
N LEU A 131 12.12 1.52 14.13
CA LEU A 131 12.24 1.74 15.58
C LEU A 131 13.21 2.89 15.92
N ALA A 132 14.31 3.04 15.18
CA ALA A 132 15.25 4.14 15.37
C ALA A 132 14.63 5.51 15.07
N LEU A 133 13.66 5.57 14.14
CA LEU A 133 12.92 6.80 13.83
C LEU A 133 12.03 7.29 14.98
N ASN A 134 11.71 6.45 15.97
CA ASN A 134 11.03 6.89 17.20
C ASN A 134 11.87 7.87 18.03
N GLY A 135 13.17 8.00 17.75
CA GLY A 135 14.01 9.04 18.34
C GLY A 135 13.74 10.45 17.80
N ILE A 136 13.00 10.58 16.68
CA ILE A 136 12.67 11.87 16.07
C ILE A 136 11.34 12.38 16.67
N PRO A 137 11.28 13.62 17.19
CA PRO A 137 10.03 14.16 17.72
C PRO A 137 8.97 14.26 16.61
N GLY A 138 7.83 13.59 16.81
CA GLY A 138 6.69 13.58 15.89
C GLY A 138 6.42 12.25 15.18
N ILE A 139 7.31 11.26 15.31
CA ILE A 139 7.11 9.90 14.77
C ILE A 139 7.05 8.92 15.93
N ASP A 140 5.95 8.19 16.04
CA ASP A 140 5.79 7.13 17.05
C ASP A 140 5.28 5.85 16.39
N PHE A 141 6.20 4.95 16.08
CA PHE A 141 5.91 3.62 15.58
C PHE A 141 5.94 2.61 16.72
N SER A 142 4.78 1.97 16.95
CA SER A 142 4.73 0.79 17.81
C SER A 142 5.60 -0.33 17.24
N LEU A 143 5.98 -1.31 18.06
CA LEU A 143 6.69 -2.48 17.57
C LEU A 143 5.89 -3.23 16.47
N ARG A 144 4.55 -3.20 16.53
CA ARG A 144 3.69 -3.80 15.51
C ARG A 144 3.74 -3.02 14.20
N ASP A 145 3.74 -1.70 14.28
CA ASP A 145 3.85 -0.80 13.13
C ASP A 145 5.21 -0.97 12.46
N ALA A 146 6.28 -0.96 13.23
CA ALA A 146 7.64 -1.18 12.75
C ALA A 146 7.80 -2.58 12.13
N ALA A 147 7.16 -3.60 12.70
CA ALA A 147 7.14 -4.94 12.11
C ALA A 147 6.39 -4.97 10.76
N SER A 148 5.23 -4.29 10.65
CA SER A 148 4.50 -4.18 9.37
C SER A 148 5.30 -3.41 8.31
N ILE A 149 5.97 -2.32 8.68
CA ILE A 149 6.86 -1.56 7.78
C ILE A 149 8.06 -2.42 7.38
N GLY A 150 8.61 -3.20 8.31
CA GLY A 150 9.74 -4.09 8.09
C GLY A 150 9.55 -5.07 6.93
N ILE A 151 8.35 -5.65 6.79
CA ILE A 151 8.06 -6.64 5.73
C ILE A 151 8.25 -6.09 4.32
N ILE A 152 8.14 -4.77 4.12
CA ILE A 152 8.42 -4.15 2.82
C ILE A 152 9.84 -4.51 2.34
N GLY A 153 10.80 -4.62 3.26
CA GLY A 153 12.18 -5.03 2.97
C GLY A 153 12.32 -6.47 2.44
N GLY A 154 11.28 -7.30 2.56
CA GLY A 154 11.22 -8.64 1.97
C GLY A 154 10.83 -8.66 0.49
N ALA A 155 10.40 -7.52 -0.05
CA ALA A 155 9.96 -7.35 -1.44
C ALA A 155 8.86 -8.34 -1.88
N ASP A 156 7.97 -8.71 -0.96
CA ASP A 156 6.80 -9.55 -1.24
C ASP A 156 5.49 -8.83 -0.86
N GLY A 157 4.71 -8.45 -1.87
CA GLY A 157 3.55 -7.58 -1.71
C GLY A 157 2.36 -8.24 -1.00
N PRO A 158 1.89 -9.42 -1.43
CA PRO A 158 0.79 -10.13 -0.77
C PRO A 158 1.04 -10.38 0.73
N THR A 159 2.26 -10.77 1.11
CA THR A 159 2.59 -10.98 2.53
C THR A 159 2.71 -9.68 3.32
N ALA A 160 3.21 -8.60 2.71
CA ALA A 160 3.18 -7.26 3.31
C ALA A 160 1.76 -6.79 3.60
N ILE A 161 0.81 -6.98 2.67
CA ILE A 161 -0.61 -6.66 2.87
C ILE A 161 -1.21 -7.52 3.97
N PHE A 162 -0.96 -8.83 3.94
CA PHE A 162 -1.48 -9.76 4.93
C PHE A 162 -0.99 -9.42 6.34
N LEU A 163 0.31 -9.17 6.52
CA LEU A 163 0.84 -8.87 7.84
C LEU A 163 0.39 -7.48 8.32
N ALA A 164 0.36 -6.49 7.45
CA ALA A 164 -0.14 -5.16 7.80
C ALA A 164 -1.63 -5.18 8.18
N SER A 165 -2.46 -6.02 7.54
CA SER A 165 -3.87 -6.13 7.93
C SER A 165 -4.07 -6.78 9.30
N GLN A 166 -3.12 -7.61 9.76
CA GLN A 166 -3.17 -8.26 11.08
C GLN A 166 -2.49 -7.42 12.19
N LEU A 167 -1.36 -6.78 11.89
CA LEU A 167 -0.53 -6.09 12.89
C LEU A 167 -0.82 -4.58 12.99
N SER A 168 -1.03 -3.90 11.86
CA SER A 168 -1.21 -2.45 11.82
C SER A 168 -2.13 -2.02 10.65
N PRO A 169 -3.45 -2.25 10.78
CA PRO A 169 -4.44 -1.90 9.74
C PRO A 169 -4.38 -0.42 9.33
N ARG A 170 -4.03 0.46 10.28
CA ARG A 170 -3.87 1.91 10.07
C ARG A 170 -2.83 2.24 8.99
N LEU A 171 -1.76 1.45 8.89
CA LEU A 171 -0.66 1.68 7.95
C LEU A 171 -0.79 0.88 6.66
N LEU A 172 -1.82 0.03 6.53
CA LEU A 172 -2.01 -0.86 5.38
C LEU A 172 -1.93 -0.10 4.05
N GLY A 173 -2.66 1.02 3.93
CA GLY A 173 -2.69 1.80 2.69
C GLY A 173 -1.30 2.30 2.29
N SER A 174 -0.56 2.90 3.23
CA SER A 174 0.81 3.38 2.99
C SER A 174 1.77 2.24 2.68
N ILE A 175 1.66 1.11 3.39
CA ILE A 175 2.52 -0.06 3.20
C ILE A 175 2.28 -0.69 1.84
N ALA A 176 1.03 -0.89 1.44
CA ALA A 176 0.68 -1.48 0.15
C ALA A 176 1.18 -0.62 -1.03
N ILE A 177 0.98 0.70 -0.95
CA ILE A 177 1.47 1.63 -1.99
C ILE A 177 3.00 1.60 -2.05
N ALA A 178 3.67 1.68 -0.90
CA ALA A 178 5.14 1.65 -0.84
C ALA A 178 5.72 0.32 -1.36
N ALA A 179 5.16 -0.82 -0.96
CA ALA A 179 5.63 -2.14 -1.35
C ALA A 179 5.65 -2.31 -2.88
N TYR A 180 4.52 -2.08 -3.55
CA TYR A 180 4.42 -2.25 -5.00
C TYR A 180 5.15 -1.15 -5.79
N SER A 181 5.20 0.08 -5.26
CA SER A 181 6.00 1.14 -5.89
C SER A 181 7.49 0.82 -5.86
N TYR A 182 8.00 0.31 -4.73
CA TYR A 182 9.42 -0.03 -4.57
C TYR A 182 9.83 -1.29 -5.33
N MET A 183 8.95 -2.30 -5.45
CA MET A 183 9.20 -3.47 -6.30
C MET A 183 9.40 -3.07 -7.77
N ALA A 184 8.59 -2.14 -8.28
CA ALA A 184 8.78 -1.59 -9.62
C ALA A 184 10.07 -0.75 -9.78
N LEU A 185 10.62 -0.22 -8.68
CA LEU A 185 11.88 0.54 -8.65
C LEU A 185 13.13 -0.35 -8.57
N VAL A 186 13.00 -1.67 -8.38
CA VAL A 186 14.13 -2.61 -8.29
C VAL A 186 15.12 -2.48 -9.45
N PRO A 187 14.70 -2.38 -10.74
CA PRO A 187 15.63 -2.22 -11.85
C PRO A 187 16.45 -0.91 -11.81
N ILE A 188 16.03 0.07 -11.02
CA ILE A 188 16.73 1.36 -10.85
C ILE A 188 17.62 1.30 -9.60
N ILE A 189 17.15 0.69 -8.51
CA ILE A 189 17.85 0.65 -7.22
C ILE A 189 18.95 -0.41 -7.21
N GLN A 190 18.69 -1.59 -7.78
CA GLN A 190 19.59 -2.74 -7.69
C GLN A 190 20.91 -2.56 -8.49
N PRO A 191 20.92 -2.09 -9.76
CA PRO A 191 22.16 -2.02 -10.53
C PRO A 191 23.23 -1.07 -9.96
N PRO A 192 22.90 0.12 -9.40
CA PRO A 192 23.88 0.96 -8.73
C PRO A 192 24.52 0.28 -7.51
N ILE A 193 23.75 -0.45 -6.70
CA ILE A 193 24.27 -1.16 -5.53
C ILE A 193 25.27 -2.23 -5.95
N MET A 194 24.96 -2.98 -7.02
CA MET A 194 25.87 -3.99 -7.59
C MET A 194 27.16 -3.40 -8.19
N ARG A 195 27.21 -2.10 -8.49
CA ARG A 195 28.44 -1.42 -8.96
C ARG A 195 29.28 -0.85 -7.84
N LEU A 196 28.69 -0.69 -6.65
CA LEU A 196 29.36 -0.17 -5.46
C LEU A 196 30.02 -1.27 -4.61
N LEU A 197 29.66 -2.53 -4.84
CA LEU A 197 30.21 -3.73 -4.20
C LEU A 197 31.09 -4.48 -5.20
#